data_AF-A0AAU9JNL5-F1
#
_entry.id   AF-A0AAU9JNL5-F1
#
_cell.length_a   1.000
_cell.length_b   1.000
_cell.length_c   1.000
_cell.angle_alpha   90.00
_cell.angle_beta   90.00
_cell.angle_gamma   90.00
#
_symmetry.space_group_name_H-M   'P 1'
#
loop_
_entity.id
_entity.type
_entity.pdbx_description
1 polymer ?
#
loop_
_entity_poly.entity_id
_entity_poly.type
_entity_poly.pdbx_seq_one_letter_code
_entity_poly.pdbx_strand_id
1 'polypeptide(L)'
;MKSLVKRPLPAHTRYIQFRCEEFKGLYKLTPSEVVELMLDEWRNLSEDEKLPYLNAAKEERDDFNKKWREVEAVGVDSFMKTIKEKRQENEIDSEFQEDPILAIINHKRNWKKTWGKKRILESKRKNGNFCYNGRKKMKLKLN
;
A
#
# COMPACT_ATOMS: atom_id res chain seq x y z
N MET A 1 -5.03 4.51 -5.25
CA MET A 1 -4.74 3.59 -6.37
C MET A 1 -3.29 3.15 -6.23
N LYS A 2 -2.98 1.86 -6.40
CA LYS A 2 -1.59 1.41 -6.47
C LYS A 2 -1.01 1.97 -7.79
N SER A 3 0.22 2.48 -7.78
CA SER A 3 0.87 2.97 -9.00
C SER A 3 1.02 1.84 -10.01
N LEU A 4 0.86 2.14 -11.30
CA LEU A 4 0.99 1.15 -12.38
C LEU A 4 2.42 0.62 -12.48
N VAL A 5 3.40 1.52 -12.30
CA VAL A 5 4.81 1.16 -12.18
C VAL A 5 5.20 1.25 -10.69
N LYS A 6 5.80 0.19 -10.16
CA LYS A 6 6.32 0.16 -8.77
C LYS A 6 7.65 0.90 -8.71
N ARG A 7 7.87 1.68 -7.64
CA ARG A 7 9.15 2.35 -7.42
C ARG A 7 10.28 1.33 -7.22
N PRO A 8 11.49 1.62 -7.73
CA PRO A 8 12.66 0.76 -7.54
C PRO A 8 13.06 0.72 -6.07
N LEU A 9 13.68 -0.38 -5.65
CA LEU A 9 14.17 -0.52 -4.28
C LEU A 9 15.53 0.16 -4.12
N PRO A 10 15.79 0.83 -2.99
CA PRO A 10 17.11 1.37 -2.71
C PRO A 10 18.10 0.24 -2.39
N ALA A 11 19.40 0.48 -2.63
CA ALA A 11 20.46 -0.52 -2.50
C ALA A 11 20.48 -1.25 -1.15
N HIS A 12 20.36 -0.51 -0.03
CA HIS A 12 20.33 -1.12 1.31
C HIS A 12 19.12 -2.04 1.52
N THR A 13 17.94 -1.71 0.96
CA THR A 13 16.76 -2.56 1.06
C THR A 13 16.93 -3.84 0.26
N ARG A 14 17.62 -3.77 -0.89
CA ARG A 14 17.98 -4.94 -1.70
C ARG A 14 18.93 -5.86 -0.95
N TYR A 15 19.95 -5.29 -0.31
CA TYR A 15 20.86 -6.03 0.56
C TYR A 15 20.10 -6.74 1.69
N ILE A 16 19.24 -6.02 2.40
CA ILE A 16 18.42 -6.59 3.48
C ILE A 16 17.50 -7.70 2.96
N GLN A 17 16.88 -7.55 1.78
CA GLN A 17 16.03 -8.60 1.21
C GLN A 17 16.81 -9.88 0.93
N PHE A 18 17.99 -9.76 0.32
CA PHE A 18 18.86 -10.89 0.02
C PHE A 18 19.29 -11.61 1.31
N ARG A 19 19.77 -10.86 2.30
CA ARG A 19 20.25 -11.41 3.57
C ARG A 19 19.13 -11.91 4.47
N CYS A 20 17.98 -11.26 4.50
CA CYS A 20 16.82 -11.73 5.27
C CYS A 20 16.39 -13.14 4.87
N GLU A 21 16.54 -13.52 3.61
CA GLU A 21 16.24 -14.89 3.17
C GLU A 21 17.21 -15.91 3.75
N GLU A 22 18.49 -15.57 3.86
CA GLU A 22 19.51 -16.40 4.52
C GLU A 22 19.24 -16.52 6.03
N PHE A 23 18.84 -15.42 6.67
CA PHE A 23 18.67 -15.35 8.13
C PHE A 23 17.35 -15.93 8.65
N LYS A 24 16.32 -16.04 7.80
CA LYS A 24 14.99 -16.59 8.17
C LYS A 24 15.04 -18.02 8.71
N GLY A 25 16.09 -18.78 8.42
CA GLY A 25 16.28 -20.14 8.92
C GLY A 25 17.13 -20.26 10.20
N LEU A 26 17.95 -19.26 10.53
CA LEU A 26 19.03 -19.39 11.51
C LEU A 26 18.68 -18.83 12.89
N TYR A 27 17.79 -17.84 12.97
CA TYR A 27 17.54 -17.13 14.23
C TYR A 27 16.05 -17.07 14.57
N LYS A 28 15.70 -17.36 15.83
CA LYS A 28 14.35 -17.13 16.42
C LYS A 28 14.08 -15.64 16.68
N LEU A 29 14.62 -14.76 15.85
CA LEU A 29 14.45 -13.32 15.97
C LEU A 29 13.17 -12.90 15.27
N THR A 30 12.59 -11.81 15.74
CA THR A 30 11.47 -11.18 15.05
C THR A 30 11.95 -10.55 13.74
N PRO A 31 11.10 -10.44 12.71
CA PRO A 31 11.48 -9.81 11.45
C PRO A 31 12.03 -8.38 11.62
N SER A 32 11.56 -7.66 12.64
CA SER A 32 12.05 -6.31 12.97
C SER A 32 13.49 -6.31 13.45
N GLU A 33 13.85 -7.21 14.36
CA GLU A 33 15.22 -7.32 14.89
C GLU A 33 16.21 -7.75 13.81
N VAL A 34 15.80 -8.66 12.91
CA VAL A 34 16.63 -9.06 11.76
C VAL A 34 16.91 -7.86 10.86
N VAL A 35 15.90 -7.02 10.59
CA VAL A 35 16.08 -5.84 9.75
C VAL A 35 17.01 -4.81 10.41
N GLU A 36 16.91 -4.60 11.73
CA GLU A 36 17.82 -3.70 12.45
C GLU A 36 19.28 -4.18 12.37
N LEU A 37 19.53 -5.48 12.60
CA LEU A 37 20.87 -6.06 12.47
C LEU A 37 21.44 -5.90 11.05
N MET A 38 20.63 -6.16 10.03
CA MET A 38 21.05 -6.03 8.63
C MET A 38 21.30 -4.56 8.24
N LEU A 39 20.57 -3.61 8.83
CA LEU A 39 20.82 -2.18 8.62
C LEU A 39 22.15 -1.73 9.22
N ASP A 40 22.50 -2.25 10.40
CA ASP A 40 23.79 -1.97 11.04
C ASP A 40 24.93 -2.66 10.30
N GLU A 41 24.74 -3.89 9.81
CA GLU A 41 25.69 -4.57 8.93
C GLU A 41 25.93 -3.74 7.66
N TRP A 42 24.86 -3.28 7.00
CA TRP A 42 24.95 -2.42 5.82
C TRP A 42 25.75 -1.13 6.08
N ARG A 43 25.60 -0.50 7.24
CA ARG A 43 26.38 0.71 7.58
C ARG A 43 27.87 0.40 7.64
N ASN A 44 28.24 -0.76 8.17
CA ASN A 44 29.62 -1.20 8.37
C ASN A 44 30.28 -1.82 7.14
N LEU A 45 29.52 -2.20 6.10
CA LEU A 45 30.09 -2.70 4.85
C LEU A 45 30.98 -1.66 4.16
N SER A 46 32.03 -2.15 3.50
CA SER A 46 32.89 -1.35 2.64
C SER A 46 32.17 -0.86 1.39
N GLU A 47 32.72 0.15 0.72
CA GLU A 47 32.15 0.65 -0.54
C GLU A 47 32.17 -0.41 -1.64
N ASP A 48 33.19 -1.26 -1.68
CA ASP A 48 33.32 -2.36 -2.64
C ASP A 48 32.22 -3.41 -2.46
N GLU A 49 31.87 -3.75 -1.22
CA GLU A 49 30.77 -4.68 -0.92
C GLU A 49 29.39 -4.08 -1.21
N LYS A 50 29.26 -2.76 -1.09
CA LYS A 50 28.03 -2.03 -1.44
C LYS A 50 27.85 -1.86 -2.95
N LEU A 51 28.95 -1.84 -3.70
CA LEU A 51 28.99 -1.58 -5.14
C LEU A 51 28.00 -2.43 -5.97
N PRO A 52 27.91 -3.77 -5.81
CA PRO A 52 26.95 -4.57 -6.58
C PRO A 52 25.49 -4.15 -6.33
N TYR A 53 25.14 -3.80 -5.09
CA TYR A 53 23.79 -3.38 -4.74
C TYR A 53 23.47 -1.96 -5.24
N LEU A 54 24.47 -1.08 -5.25
CA LEU A 54 24.35 0.27 -5.79
C LEU A 54 24.15 0.24 -7.31
N ASN A 55 24.91 -0.58 -8.02
CA ASN A 55 24.78 -0.75 -9.47
C ASN A 55 23.40 -1.31 -9.84
N ALA A 56 22.96 -2.38 -9.16
CA ALA A 56 21.63 -2.95 -9.37
C ALA A 56 20.50 -1.95 -9.07
N ALA A 57 20.62 -1.16 -8.01
CA ALA A 57 19.65 -0.12 -7.68
C ALA A 57 19.61 1.01 -8.73
N LYS A 58 20.76 1.32 -9.35
CA LYS A 58 20.85 2.32 -10.43
C LYS A 58 20.16 1.81 -11.70
N GLU A 59 20.44 0.58 -12.12
CA GLU A 59 19.81 -0.04 -13.29
C GLU A 59 18.29 -0.08 -13.17
N GLU A 60 17.77 -0.54 -12.03
CA GLU A 60 16.31 -0.58 -11.81
C GLU A 60 15.66 0.80 -11.78
N ARG A 61 16.38 1.81 -11.30
CA ARG A 61 15.90 3.19 -11.32
C ARG A 61 15.81 3.71 -12.75
N ASP A 62 16.78 3.39 -13.59
CA ASP A 62 16.79 3.81 -14.97
C ASP A 62 15.68 3.10 -15.77
N ASP A 63 15.48 1.80 -15.53
CA ASP A 63 14.34 1.02 -16.05
C ASP A 63 12.98 1.56 -15.59
N PHE A 64 12.87 1.91 -14.30
CA PHE A 64 11.67 2.52 -13.75
C PHE A 64 11.36 3.84 -14.45
N ASN A 65 12.37 4.69 -14.64
CA ASN A 65 12.20 5.99 -15.30
C ASN A 65 11.74 5.82 -16.75
N LYS A 66 12.29 4.83 -17.47
CA LYS A 66 11.85 4.50 -18.83
C LYS A 66 10.37 4.08 -18.86
N LYS A 67 9.99 3.10 -18.05
CA LYS A 67 8.60 2.61 -17.95
C LYS A 67 7.64 3.71 -17.49
N TRP A 68 8.08 4.56 -16.58
CA TRP A 68 7.28 5.68 -16.09
C TRP A 68 6.98 6.69 -17.21
N ARG A 69 8.00 7.05 -18.01
CA ARG A 69 7.81 7.93 -19.17
C ARG A 69 6.87 7.34 -20.22
N GLU A 70 6.94 6.04 -20.45
CA GLU A 70 6.01 5.35 -21.36
C GLU A 70 4.55 5.44 -20.85
N VAL A 71 4.32 5.21 -19.55
CA VAL A 71 2.99 5.33 -18.94
C VAL A 71 2.49 6.77 -18.95
N GLU A 72 3.37 7.74 -18.70
CA GLU A 72 3.06 9.16 -18.77
C GLU A 72 2.69 9.60 -20.19
N ALA A 73 3.41 9.12 -21.20
CA ALA A 73 3.12 9.39 -22.61
C ALA A 73 1.75 8.85 -23.06
N VAL A 74 1.31 7.70 -22.53
CA VAL A 74 -0.04 7.16 -22.77
C VAL A 74 -1.12 8.04 -22.13
N GLY A 75 -0.77 8.90 -21.17
CA GLY A 75 -1.72 9.82 -20.54
C GLY A 75 -2.76 9.12 -19.69
N VAL A 76 -2.43 7.95 -19.11
CA VAL A 76 -3.37 7.14 -18.32
C VAL A 76 -3.98 7.95 -17.18
N ASP A 77 -3.21 8.82 -16.53
CA ASP A 77 -3.71 9.67 -15.45
C ASP A 77 -4.73 10.70 -15.95
N SER A 78 -4.53 11.27 -17.14
CA SER A 78 -5.49 12.16 -17.80
C SER A 78 -6.78 11.41 -18.13
N PHE A 79 -6.66 10.22 -18.74
CA PHE A 79 -7.80 9.36 -19.03
C PHE A 79 -8.59 8.93 -17.78
N MET A 80 -7.88 8.54 -16.72
CA MET A 80 -8.49 8.14 -15.45
C MET A 80 -9.15 9.33 -14.73
N LYS A 81 -8.62 10.54 -14.91
CA LYS A 81 -9.25 11.79 -14.44
C LYS A 81 -10.55 12.04 -15.19
N THR A 82 -10.53 11.97 -16.52
CA THR A 82 -11.75 12.13 -17.35
C THR A 82 -12.83 11.10 -17.00
N ILE A 83 -12.47 9.83 -16.74
CA ILE A 83 -13.44 8.83 -16.29
C ILE A 83 -14.08 9.21 -14.94
N LYS A 84 -13.29 9.75 -14.01
CA LYS A 84 -13.82 10.17 -12.70
C LYS A 84 -14.74 11.37 -12.83
N GLU A 85 -14.36 12.36 -13.63
CA GLU A 85 -15.18 13.53 -13.93
C GLU A 85 -16.50 13.10 -14.56
N LYS A 86 -16.47 12.27 -15.60
CA LYS A 86 -17.70 11.72 -16.21
C LYS A 86 -18.57 10.91 -15.25
N ARG A 87 -17.98 10.19 -14.29
CA ARG A 87 -18.75 9.48 -13.24
C ARG A 87 -19.38 10.42 -12.22
N GLN A 88 -18.74 11.56 -11.98
CA GLN A 88 -19.24 12.59 -11.08
C GLN A 88 -20.32 13.44 -11.77
N GLU A 89 -20.17 13.71 -13.07
CA GLU A 89 -21.18 14.36 -13.91
C GLU A 89 -22.39 13.46 -14.15
N ASN A 90 -22.17 12.15 -14.33
CA ASN A 90 -23.23 11.14 -14.25
C ASN A 90 -23.63 10.86 -12.79
N GLU A 91 -23.66 11.91 -11.95
CA GLU A 91 -24.48 11.93 -10.74
C GLU A 91 -25.87 11.47 -11.17
N ILE A 92 -26.16 10.25 -10.73
CA ILE A 92 -27.32 9.44 -11.06
C ILE A 92 -28.56 10.31 -11.03
N ASP A 93 -29.35 10.26 -12.10
CA ASP A 93 -30.72 10.78 -12.18
C ASP A 93 -31.34 10.75 -10.79
N SER A 94 -31.70 11.93 -10.26
CA SER A 94 -32.44 12.05 -9.00
C SER A 94 -33.79 11.32 -9.02
N GLU A 95 -34.13 10.67 -10.14
CA GLU A 95 -35.31 9.88 -10.41
C GLU A 95 -35.09 8.35 -10.31
N PHE A 96 -33.86 7.85 -10.11
CA PHE A 96 -33.63 6.41 -9.92
C PHE A 96 -34.11 5.96 -8.53
N GLN A 97 -35.37 5.53 -8.44
CA GLN A 97 -35.84 4.71 -7.32
C GLN A 97 -35.11 3.36 -7.38
N GLU A 98 -34.36 3.01 -6.33
CA GLU A 98 -33.79 1.66 -6.19
C GLU A 98 -34.94 0.64 -6.28
N ASP A 99 -34.99 -0.12 -7.37
CA ASP A 99 -35.92 -1.24 -7.50
C ASP A 99 -35.76 -2.17 -6.27
N PRO A 100 -36.85 -2.65 -5.65
CA PRO A 100 -36.80 -3.55 -4.49
C PRO A 100 -35.81 -4.72 -4.62
N ILE A 101 -35.55 -5.23 -5.83
CA ILE A 101 -34.54 -6.27 -6.07
C ILE A 101 -33.11 -5.74 -5.79
N LEU A 102 -32.78 -4.54 -6.26
CA LEU A 102 -31.50 -3.89 -6.04
C LEU A 102 -31.30 -3.52 -4.56
N ALA A 103 -32.35 -3.07 -3.88
CA ALA A 103 -32.32 -2.80 -2.43
C ALA A 103 -31.96 -4.07 -1.63
N ILE A 104 -32.53 -5.23 -1.98
CA ILE A 104 -32.21 -6.52 -1.34
C ILE A 104 -30.76 -6.94 -1.60
N ILE A 105 -30.27 -6.77 -2.83
CA ILE A 105 -28.89 -7.12 -3.21
C ILE A 105 -27.89 -6.20 -2.50
N ASN A 106 -28.14 -4.89 -2.48
CA ASN A 106 -27.30 -3.90 -1.80
C ASN A 106 -27.33 -4.09 -0.29
N HIS A 107 -28.48 -4.43 0.30
CA HIS A 107 -28.58 -4.79 1.72
C HIS A 107 -27.69 -5.99 2.04
N LYS A 108 -27.78 -7.09 1.27
CA LYS A 108 -26.90 -8.27 1.45
C LYS A 108 -25.42 -7.95 1.27
N ARG A 109 -25.08 -7.09 0.30
CA ARG A 109 -23.70 -6.68 0.00
C ARG A 109 -23.12 -5.78 1.10
N ASN A 110 -23.92 -4.87 1.64
CA ASN A 110 -23.55 -4.01 2.76
C ASN A 110 -23.47 -4.79 4.07
N TRP A 111 -24.33 -5.79 4.28
CA TRP A 111 -24.25 -6.71 5.40
C TRP A 111 -22.93 -7.51 5.37
N LYS A 112 -22.53 -8.05 4.21
CA LYS A 112 -21.22 -8.72 4.08
C LYS A 112 -20.04 -7.78 4.41
N LYS A 113 -20.12 -6.51 4.03
CA LYS A 113 -19.09 -5.49 4.37
C LYS A 113 -19.04 -5.18 5.86
N THR A 114 -20.19 -5.03 6.53
CA THR A 114 -20.24 -4.77 7.98
C THR A 114 -19.81 -5.99 8.79
N TRP A 115 -20.20 -7.20 8.40
CA TRP A 115 -19.73 -8.44 9.02
C TRP A 115 -18.23 -8.69 8.82
N GLY A 116 -17.70 -8.42 7.62
CA GLY A 116 -16.26 -8.50 7.37
C GLY A 116 -15.45 -7.54 8.25
N LYS A 117 -15.92 -6.29 8.40
CA LYS A 117 -15.30 -5.30 9.30
C LYS A 117 -15.41 -5.73 10.77
N LYS A 118 -16.55 -6.25 11.21
CA LYS A 118 -16.76 -6.75 12.57
C LYS A 118 -15.82 -7.92 12.89
N ARG A 119 -15.66 -8.86 11.96
CA ARG A 119 -14.73 -9.99 12.10
C ARG A 119 -13.27 -9.56 12.18
N ILE A 120 -12.86 -8.56 11.37
CA ILE A 120 -11.52 -7.97 11.45
C ILE A 120 -11.33 -7.25 12.80
N LEU A 121 -12.33 -6.53 13.28
CA LEU A 121 -12.29 -5.84 14.57
C LEU A 121 -12.21 -6.83 15.75
N GLU A 122 -12.97 -7.93 15.69
CA GLU A 122 -12.94 -9.02 16.67
C GLU A 122 -11.62 -9.80 16.64
N SER A 123 -11.07 -10.06 15.45
CA SER A 123 -9.73 -10.64 15.30
C SER A 123 -8.65 -9.72 15.86
N LYS A 124 -8.74 -8.40 15.63
CA LYS A 124 -7.84 -7.41 16.23
C LYS A 124 -7.99 -7.31 17.75
N ARG A 125 -9.22 -7.44 18.29
CA ARG A 125 -9.50 -7.51 19.74
C ARG A 125 -8.90 -8.77 20.37
N LYS A 126 -9.02 -9.92 19.72
CA LYS A 126 -8.45 -11.19 20.20
C LYS A 126 -6.92 -11.24 20.13
N ASN A 127 -6.32 -10.54 19.16
CA ASN A 127 -4.86 -10.52 18.95
C ASN A 127 -4.13 -9.32 19.60
N GLY A 128 -4.77 -8.57 20.50
CA GLY A 128 -4.11 -7.53 21.32
C GLY A 128 -3.54 -6.29 20.62
N ASN A 129 -3.52 -6.23 19.29
CA ASN A 129 -2.94 -5.10 18.54
C ASN A 129 -3.97 -3.98 18.29
N PHE A 130 -4.19 -3.14 19.31
CA PHE A 130 -4.90 -1.88 19.19
C PHE A 130 -3.91 -0.71 19.01
N CYS A 131 -3.33 -0.59 17.82
CA CYS A 131 -2.52 0.58 17.48
C CYS A 131 -3.46 1.76 17.14
N TYR A 132 -3.79 2.59 18.14
CA TYR A 132 -4.46 3.87 17.93
C TYR A 132 -3.51 4.79 17.14
N ASN A 133 -3.88 5.15 15.91
CA ASN A 133 -3.25 6.25 15.19
C ASN A 133 -4.33 7.13 14.55
N GLY A 134 -4.35 8.40 14.96
CA GLY A 134 -4.83 9.50 14.11
C GLY A 134 -6.13 10.20 14.50
N ARG A 135 -5.99 11.31 15.24
CA ARG A 135 -6.96 12.35 15.58
C ARG A 135 -7.89 12.80 14.44
N LYS A 136 -9.16 13.07 14.77
CA LYS A 136 -9.87 14.30 14.33
C LYS A 136 -10.65 14.86 15.51
N LYS A 137 -10.21 16.03 16.00
CA LYS A 137 -10.97 16.87 16.95
C LYS A 137 -12.24 17.35 16.22
N MET A 138 -13.42 17.07 16.76
CA MET A 138 -14.59 17.92 16.55
C MET A 138 -14.94 18.55 17.90
N LYS A 139 -14.75 19.87 18.00
CA LYS A 139 -15.36 20.69 19.05
C LYS A 139 -16.84 20.79 18.71
N LEU A 140 -17.72 20.19 19.50
CA LEU A 140 -19.13 20.57 19.52
C LEU A 140 -19.28 21.65 20.59
N LYS A 141 -19.53 22.89 20.12
CA LYS A 141 -20.11 23.94 20.96
C LYS A 141 -21.56 23.54 21.21
N LEU A 142 -21.97 23.49 22.47
CA LEU A 142 -23.38 23.46 22.86
C LEU A 142 -23.72 24.88 23.33
N ASN A 143 -24.74 25.46 22.70
CA ASN A 143 -25.48 26.62 23.20
C ASN A 143 -26.37 26.16 24.35
#